data_AF-A0A4Y8CLJ9-F1
#
_entry.id   AF-A0A4Y8CLJ9-F1
#
_cell.length_a   1.000
_cell.length_b   1.000
_cell.length_c   1.000
_cell.angle_alpha   90.00
_cell.angle_beta   90.00
_cell.angle_gamma   90.00
#
_symmetry.space_group_name_H-M   'P 1'
#
loop_
_entity.id
_entity.type
_entity.pdbx_description
1 polymer ?
#
loop_
_entity_poly.entity_id
_entity_poly.type
_entity_poly.pdbx_seq_one_letter_code
_entity_poly.pdbx_strand_id
1 'polypeptide(L)'
;MERRLFLKGSALGSMVAFFASSNLSAAMLKDKDLLGFKAVSASTQDKVIVPQGYEAKVLISWGDPLFSKAKPYDESKIIDMNAVKNAHLVFGDNDDGMSFFPLSKNRGILAVNNEYINPEIMFNHHGKNLSKEDVLYEQASVGVSILEIEKKGDDWTVVLDSKYNRRIDANTKMQVSGVAKKEVLKNEKFVHGTFANCANGQTPWGTYITCEENFDDFFGSSDENLEFNDSLKRYGFNKTSLYGWEKFDERFDLAKNIDEANRFGWIVEINPFDVKSTPVKRTSLGRFKHENAEIIVEKDGSVIVYMGDDEMNEFIYKFVSKHKYKKGADTSKILDEGTLYVGQFNGKVGDFKGQGKWIALEYGKNGLDEKNGFKSQAQVLINTRLAASIVGATPMDRCEWIASHKQSGSKEVFATLTNNKNRQEPNAANPRTKNVYGQILKWMPKNSHKDDDFTWE
;
A
#
# COMPACT_ATOMS: atom_id res chain seq x y z
N MET A 1 -7.01 12.45 -73.56
CA MET A 1 -5.93 11.97 -72.69
C MET A 1 -5.92 12.78 -71.41
N GLU A 2 -6.06 12.19 -70.23
CA GLU A 2 -7.36 11.88 -69.63
C GLU A 2 -7.39 12.47 -68.21
N ARG A 3 -8.57 12.95 -67.76
CA ARG A 3 -8.87 13.29 -66.35
C ARG A 3 -8.57 12.15 -65.36
N ARG A 4 -8.33 10.93 -65.85
CA ARG A 4 -7.86 9.75 -65.08
C ARG A 4 -6.40 9.82 -64.61
N LEU A 5 -5.54 10.66 -65.18
CA LEU A 5 -4.15 10.80 -64.71
C LEU A 5 -4.01 11.78 -63.53
N PHE A 6 -4.83 12.84 -63.47
CA PHE A 6 -4.79 13.80 -62.36
C PHE A 6 -5.34 13.20 -61.06
N LEU A 7 -6.35 12.33 -61.13
CA LEU A 7 -6.90 11.59 -59.99
C LEU A 7 -6.01 10.42 -59.51
N LYS A 8 -5.04 9.97 -60.32
CA LYS A 8 -4.03 9.00 -59.86
C LYS A 8 -2.87 9.67 -59.11
N GLY A 9 -2.54 10.92 -59.42
CA GLY A 9 -1.48 11.68 -58.73
C GLY A 9 -1.92 12.21 -57.36
N SER A 10 -3.17 12.63 -57.21
CA SER A 10 -3.68 13.20 -55.94
C SER A 10 -4.04 12.17 -54.87
N ALA A 11 -4.25 10.90 -55.24
CA ALA A 11 -4.44 9.79 -54.30
C ALA A 11 -3.11 9.22 -53.75
N LEU A 12 -2.01 9.36 -54.50
CA LEU A 12 -0.67 8.93 -54.06
C LEU A 12 -0.01 9.98 -53.15
N GLY A 13 -0.21 11.28 -53.39
CA GLY A 13 0.33 12.35 -52.54
C GLY A 13 -0.32 12.41 -51.15
N SER A 14 -1.61 12.11 -51.03
CA SER A 14 -2.33 12.13 -49.75
C SER A 14 -2.10 10.86 -48.91
N MET A 15 -1.87 9.69 -49.54
CA MET A 15 -1.46 8.49 -48.81
C MET A 15 -0.01 8.59 -48.31
N VAL A 16 0.93 9.16 -49.06
CA VAL A 16 2.30 9.34 -48.58
C VAL A 16 2.36 10.37 -47.45
N ALA A 17 1.56 11.44 -47.48
CA ALA A 17 1.51 12.41 -46.37
C ALA A 17 0.81 11.84 -45.11
N PHE A 18 -0.21 11.00 -45.26
CA PHE A 18 -0.93 10.39 -44.12
C PHE A 18 -0.15 9.23 -43.48
N PHE A 19 0.57 8.42 -44.27
CA PHE A 19 1.45 7.35 -43.74
C PHE A 19 2.86 7.83 -43.35
N ALA A 20 3.35 8.95 -43.88
CA ALA A 20 4.61 9.54 -43.40
C ALA A 20 4.41 10.30 -42.09
N SER A 21 3.26 10.97 -41.88
CA SER A 21 2.98 11.66 -40.61
C SER A 21 2.57 10.71 -39.48
N SER A 22 1.95 9.56 -39.77
CA SER A 22 1.68 8.53 -38.75
C SER A 22 2.91 7.69 -38.40
N ASN A 23 3.87 7.55 -39.32
CA ASN A 23 5.15 6.87 -39.03
C ASN A 23 6.25 7.81 -38.53
N LEU A 24 6.13 9.13 -38.69
CA LEU A 24 7.05 10.09 -38.05
C LEU A 24 6.83 10.18 -36.53
N SER A 25 5.62 9.90 -36.03
CA SER A 25 5.36 9.76 -34.59
C SER A 25 5.78 8.40 -34.02
N ALA A 26 5.80 7.34 -34.84
CA ALA A 26 6.32 6.02 -34.45
C ALA A 26 7.85 5.91 -34.58
N ALA A 27 8.47 6.63 -35.52
CA ALA A 27 9.92 6.70 -35.70
C ALA A 27 10.61 7.72 -34.78
N MET A 28 9.86 8.62 -34.12
CA MET A 28 10.37 9.47 -33.03
C MET A 28 10.36 8.78 -31.66
N LEU A 29 9.84 7.55 -31.56
CA LEU A 29 10.06 6.63 -30.45
C LEU A 29 11.03 5.51 -30.88
N LYS A 30 12.07 5.90 -31.64
CA LYS A 30 13.33 5.16 -31.62
C LYS A 30 13.77 5.13 -30.16
N ASP A 31 13.90 3.94 -29.57
CA ASP A 31 14.35 3.66 -28.20
C ASP A 31 14.87 4.91 -27.49
N LYS A 32 14.00 5.61 -26.76
CA LYS A 32 14.53 6.51 -25.74
C LYS A 32 15.16 5.58 -24.74
N ASP A 33 16.48 5.56 -24.72
CA ASP A 33 17.21 4.96 -23.62
C ASP A 33 16.74 5.66 -22.34
N LEU A 34 15.80 5.02 -21.63
CA LEU A 34 15.23 5.54 -20.40
C LEU A 34 16.29 5.56 -19.30
N LEU A 35 17.34 4.74 -19.44
CA LEU A 35 18.44 4.59 -18.49
C LEU A 35 19.60 5.50 -18.86
N GLY A 36 19.42 6.81 -18.65
CA GLY A 36 20.43 7.84 -18.97
C GLY A 36 21.64 7.90 -18.03
N PHE A 37 21.87 6.88 -17.19
CA PHE A 37 22.96 6.85 -16.21
C PHE A 37 23.77 5.55 -16.32
N LYS A 38 25.04 5.60 -15.94
CA LYS A 38 25.87 4.40 -15.82
C LYS A 38 25.54 3.67 -14.51
N ALA A 39 25.23 2.38 -14.60
CA ALA A 39 25.00 1.54 -13.43
C ALA A 39 26.18 1.60 -12.45
N VAL A 40 25.85 1.63 -11.16
CA VAL A 40 26.81 1.57 -10.05
C VAL A 40 27.08 0.11 -9.66
N SER A 41 28.28 -0.20 -9.18
CA SER A 41 28.60 -1.52 -8.65
C SER A 41 28.00 -1.72 -7.25
N ALA A 42 27.74 -2.98 -6.89
CA ALA A 42 27.40 -3.34 -5.52
C ALA A 42 28.51 -2.89 -4.54
N SER A 43 28.09 -2.53 -3.31
CA SER A 43 28.97 -2.04 -2.25
C SER A 43 28.44 -2.47 -0.89
N THR A 44 29.33 -2.61 0.08
CA THR A 44 29.02 -2.91 1.49
C THR A 44 29.37 -1.73 2.42
N GLN A 45 29.61 -0.54 1.86
CA GLN A 45 29.89 0.65 2.65
C GLN A 45 28.58 1.21 3.24
N ASP A 46 28.66 1.75 4.45
CA ASP A 46 27.57 2.48 5.10
C ASP A 46 27.42 3.90 4.54
N LYS A 47 27.14 3.98 3.23
CA LYS A 47 26.98 5.23 2.45
C LYS A 47 26.03 5.01 1.28
N VAL A 48 25.26 6.04 0.93
CA VAL A 48 24.48 6.08 -0.31
C VAL A 48 25.42 6.38 -1.49
N ILE A 49 25.63 5.40 -2.37
CA ILE A 49 26.45 5.54 -3.59
C ILE A 49 25.52 5.77 -4.78
N VAL A 50 25.69 6.91 -5.44
CA VAL A 50 24.87 7.33 -6.59
C VAL A 50 25.69 7.37 -7.89
N PRO A 51 25.04 7.30 -9.07
CA PRO A 51 25.73 7.43 -10.36
C PRO A 51 26.48 8.77 -10.49
N GLN A 52 27.47 8.82 -11.40
CA GLN A 52 28.20 10.06 -11.68
C GLN A 52 27.23 11.18 -12.10
N GLY A 53 27.38 12.36 -11.48
CA GLY A 53 26.52 13.52 -11.73
C GLY A 53 25.29 13.62 -10.83
N TYR A 54 25.08 12.66 -9.93
CA TYR A 54 24.02 12.67 -8.92
C TYR A 54 24.57 13.00 -7.53
N GLU A 55 23.68 13.45 -6.65
CA GLU A 55 23.92 13.63 -5.21
C GLU A 55 22.76 13.03 -4.41
N ALA A 56 23.04 12.58 -3.19
CA ALA A 56 22.05 12.16 -2.21
C ALA A 56 22.18 13.04 -0.97
N LYS A 57 21.06 13.60 -0.50
CA LYS A 57 20.99 14.49 0.67
C LYS A 57 19.85 14.04 1.56
N VAL A 58 20.07 14.09 2.87
CA VAL A 58 19.03 13.82 3.86
C VAL A 58 18.03 14.98 3.84
N LEU A 59 16.75 14.66 3.67
CA LEU A 59 15.66 15.62 3.75
C LEU A 59 15.15 15.77 5.18
N ILE A 60 14.91 14.63 5.83
CA ILE A 60 14.43 14.49 7.22
C ILE A 60 14.82 13.09 7.72
N SER A 61 14.91 12.90 9.03
CA SER A 61 15.15 11.62 9.70
C SER A 61 14.21 11.44 10.89
N TRP A 62 14.08 10.21 11.40
CA TRP A 62 13.32 9.93 12.62
C TRP A 62 13.75 10.87 13.77
N GLY A 63 12.77 11.44 14.46
CA GLY A 63 13.01 12.37 15.57
C GLY A 63 13.26 13.82 15.14
N ASP A 64 13.40 14.12 13.85
CA ASP A 64 13.52 15.48 13.37
C ASP A 64 12.22 16.28 13.57
N PRO A 65 12.31 17.58 13.88
CA PRO A 65 11.16 18.41 14.21
C PRO A 65 10.25 18.65 13.00
N LEU A 66 8.94 18.51 13.22
CA LEU A 66 7.91 19.04 12.32
C LEU A 66 7.35 20.39 12.83
N PHE A 67 7.57 20.69 14.11
CA PHE A 67 7.11 21.92 14.77
C PHE A 67 8.28 22.56 15.52
N SER A 68 8.37 23.89 15.53
CA SER A 68 9.48 24.61 16.19
C SER A 68 9.54 24.38 17.70
N LYS A 69 8.41 24.03 18.32
CA LYS A 69 8.32 23.67 19.74
C LYS A 69 8.77 22.25 20.07
N ALA A 70 9.07 21.42 19.06
CA ALA A 70 9.61 20.09 19.28
C ALA A 70 10.99 20.20 19.93
N LYS A 71 11.26 19.32 20.88
CA LYS A 71 12.58 19.15 21.45
C LYS A 71 13.44 18.31 20.50
N PRO A 72 14.75 18.56 20.45
CA PRO A 72 15.69 17.69 19.73
C PRO A 72 15.57 16.24 20.20
N TYR A 73 15.99 15.32 19.33
CA TYR A 73 16.13 13.91 19.68
C TYR A 73 17.02 13.74 20.92
N ASP A 74 16.56 12.91 21.87
CA ASP A 74 17.24 12.69 23.15
C ASP A 74 18.11 11.43 23.09
N GLU A 75 19.42 11.65 22.91
CA GLU A 75 20.42 10.56 22.84
C GLU A 75 20.58 9.78 24.14
N SER A 76 20.01 10.24 25.28
CA SER A 76 19.96 9.41 26.49
C SER A 76 19.02 8.22 26.36
N LYS A 77 18.06 8.30 25.42
CA LYS A 77 17.07 7.24 25.12
C LYS A 77 16.29 6.78 26.35
N ILE A 78 16.09 7.70 27.30
CA ILE A 78 15.24 7.54 28.47
C ILE A 78 13.88 8.11 28.12
N ILE A 79 12.85 7.27 28.16
CA ILE A 79 11.50 7.70 27.80
C ILE A 79 10.72 8.08 29.05
N ASP A 80 10.35 9.35 29.12
CA ASP A 80 9.36 9.86 30.07
C ASP A 80 8.12 10.39 29.31
N MET A 81 7.12 10.84 30.06
CA MET A 81 5.92 11.42 29.44
C MET A 81 6.16 12.71 28.66
N ASN A 82 7.31 13.38 28.81
CA ASN A 82 7.68 14.51 27.95
C ASN A 82 8.20 14.03 26.60
N ALA A 83 8.97 12.95 26.58
CA ALA A 83 9.41 12.28 25.34
C ALA A 83 8.20 11.77 24.55
N VAL A 84 7.22 11.13 25.21
CA VAL A 84 5.95 10.71 24.58
C VAL A 84 5.23 11.89 23.92
N LYS A 85 5.07 13.01 24.64
CA LYS A 85 4.45 14.21 24.07
C LYS A 85 5.25 14.80 22.90
N ASN A 86 6.57 14.69 22.95
CA ASN A 86 7.46 15.17 21.90
C ASN A 86 7.36 14.32 20.63
N ALA A 87 7.14 13.01 20.76
CA ALA A 87 6.99 12.09 19.63
C ALA A 87 5.91 12.55 18.63
N HIS A 88 4.80 13.13 19.11
CA HIS A 88 3.74 13.69 18.24
C HIS A 88 4.13 14.98 17.49
N LEU A 89 5.33 15.52 17.74
CA LEU A 89 5.82 16.77 17.16
C LEU A 89 7.02 16.57 16.21
N VAL A 90 7.50 15.34 16.12
CA VAL A 90 8.66 14.94 15.31
C VAL A 90 8.26 13.89 14.28
N PHE A 91 9.09 13.70 13.28
CA PHE A 91 8.94 12.66 12.28
C PHE A 91 9.06 11.27 12.91
N GLY A 92 8.24 10.32 12.45
CA GLY A 92 8.18 8.96 12.98
C GLY A 92 9.38 8.08 12.60
N ASP A 93 9.41 6.87 13.14
CA ASP A 93 10.48 5.88 12.92
C ASP A 93 10.23 5.07 11.62
N ASN A 94 11.27 4.39 11.13
CA ASN A 94 11.27 3.54 9.92
C ASN A 94 10.35 4.06 8.81
N ASP A 95 10.75 5.16 8.17
CA ASP A 95 10.01 5.70 7.05
C ASP A 95 9.96 4.73 5.87
N ASP A 96 8.77 4.62 5.27
CA ASP A 96 8.50 3.68 4.17
C ASP A 96 7.71 4.38 3.04
N GLY A 97 6.52 3.89 2.69
CA GLY A 97 5.73 4.39 1.58
C GLY A 97 5.47 5.88 1.67
N MET A 98 5.54 6.58 0.54
CA MET A 98 5.32 8.03 0.50
C MET A 98 4.76 8.55 -0.82
N SER A 99 3.99 9.64 -0.72
CA SER A 99 3.44 10.37 -1.87
C SER A 99 3.69 11.87 -1.76
N PHE A 100 4.03 12.49 -2.89
CA PHE A 100 4.17 13.95 -3.02
C PHE A 100 2.90 14.60 -3.58
N PHE A 101 2.45 15.67 -2.93
CA PHE A 101 1.28 16.46 -3.30
C PHE A 101 1.71 17.91 -3.58
N PRO A 102 1.70 18.36 -4.85
CA PRO A 102 2.21 19.69 -5.20
C PRO A 102 1.30 20.81 -4.65
N LEU A 103 1.92 21.81 -4.01
CA LEU A 103 1.28 23.08 -3.63
C LEU A 103 1.64 24.20 -4.61
N SER A 104 2.88 24.18 -5.12
CA SER A 104 3.39 25.09 -6.14
C SER A 104 4.60 24.45 -6.84
N LYS A 105 5.28 25.17 -7.74
CA LYS A 105 6.52 24.70 -8.38
C LYS A 105 7.62 24.35 -7.37
N ASN A 106 7.68 25.07 -6.24
CA ASN A 106 8.75 24.96 -5.26
C ASN A 106 8.25 24.53 -3.87
N ARG A 107 7.00 24.05 -3.75
CA ARG A 107 6.42 23.61 -2.48
C ARG A 107 5.51 22.41 -2.69
N GLY A 108 5.48 21.50 -1.72
CA GLY A 108 4.54 20.40 -1.70
C GLY A 108 4.38 19.79 -0.31
N ILE A 109 3.40 18.92 -0.18
CA ILE A 109 3.19 18.10 1.01
C ILE A 109 3.74 16.71 0.70
N LEU A 110 4.56 16.17 1.60
CA LEU A 110 4.85 14.75 1.65
C LEU A 110 3.96 14.12 2.72
N ALA A 111 3.32 13.01 2.37
CA ALA A 111 2.77 12.08 3.35
C ALA A 111 3.63 10.82 3.29
N VAL A 112 4.20 10.44 4.43
CA VAL A 112 5.20 9.38 4.57
C VAL A 112 4.74 8.45 5.68
N ASN A 113 4.73 7.15 5.41
CA ASN A 113 4.44 6.15 6.42
C ASN A 113 5.61 6.01 7.40
N ASN A 114 5.29 5.52 8.59
CA ASN A 114 6.23 5.14 9.64
C ASN A 114 5.82 3.74 10.11
N GLU A 115 6.51 2.72 9.60
CA GLU A 115 5.98 1.36 9.56
C GLU A 115 6.04 0.68 10.93
N TYR A 116 7.23 0.54 11.47
CA TYR A 116 7.52 -0.16 12.72
C TYR A 116 8.53 0.62 13.56
N ILE A 117 8.92 0.05 14.70
CA ILE A 117 9.90 0.63 15.63
C ILE A 117 11.02 -0.35 15.93
N ASN A 118 12.17 0.18 16.34
CA ASN A 118 13.35 -0.62 16.69
C ASN A 118 13.69 -0.44 18.20
N PRO A 119 13.06 -1.20 19.14
CA PRO A 119 13.25 -1.01 20.58
C PRO A 119 14.73 -1.11 21.01
N GLU A 120 15.52 -1.89 20.29
CA GLU A 120 16.94 -2.13 20.53
C GLU A 120 17.82 -0.89 20.29
N ILE A 121 17.41 0.02 19.41
CA ILE A 121 18.07 1.31 19.20
C ILE A 121 17.30 2.47 19.80
N MET A 122 15.99 2.33 20.03
CA MET A 122 15.12 3.39 20.53
C MET A 122 15.32 3.66 22.03
N PHE A 123 15.61 2.62 22.81
CA PHE A 123 15.73 2.72 24.27
C PHE A 123 17.12 2.38 24.78
N ASN A 124 17.53 3.01 25.88
CA ASN A 124 18.81 2.68 26.54
C ASN A 124 18.85 1.27 27.14
N HIS A 125 17.69 0.66 27.43
CA HIS A 125 17.57 -0.72 27.90
C HIS A 125 17.35 -1.72 26.74
N HIS A 126 17.43 -1.26 25.49
CA HIS A 126 17.35 -2.09 24.29
C HIS A 126 16.08 -2.96 24.24
N GLY A 127 14.93 -2.41 24.62
CA GLY A 127 13.65 -3.15 24.64
C GLY A 127 13.49 -4.23 25.72
N LYS A 128 14.50 -4.46 26.59
CA LYS A 128 14.46 -5.58 27.55
C LYS A 128 13.53 -5.39 28.74
N ASN A 129 13.32 -4.14 29.16
CA ASN A 129 12.52 -3.78 30.34
C ASN A 129 11.49 -2.70 29.97
N LEU A 130 10.54 -3.05 29.11
CA LEU A 130 9.50 -2.11 28.67
C LEU A 130 8.70 -1.55 29.85
N SER A 131 8.40 -0.26 29.75
CA SER A 131 7.49 0.50 30.60
C SER A 131 6.24 0.92 29.82
N LYS A 132 5.29 1.54 30.52
CA LYS A 132 4.12 2.13 29.88
C LYS A 132 4.52 3.30 28.97
N GLU A 133 5.46 4.12 29.43
CA GLU A 133 5.98 5.27 28.68
C GLU A 133 6.65 4.82 27.38
N ASP A 134 7.40 3.72 27.39
CA ASP A 134 8.01 3.15 26.18
C ASP A 134 6.94 2.76 25.15
N VAL A 135 5.91 2.01 25.56
CA VAL A 135 4.82 1.61 24.66
C VAL A 135 4.07 2.83 24.10
N LEU A 136 3.82 3.86 24.91
CA LEU A 136 3.20 5.10 24.42
C LEU A 136 4.09 5.85 23.42
N TYR A 137 5.40 5.80 23.61
CA TYR A 137 6.36 6.42 22.69
C TYR A 137 6.46 5.65 21.37
N GLU A 138 6.46 4.31 21.41
CA GLU A 138 6.38 3.44 20.21
C GLU A 138 5.10 3.71 19.43
N GLN A 139 3.96 3.70 20.12
CA GLN A 139 2.65 4.00 19.53
C GLN A 139 2.60 5.39 18.87
N ALA A 140 3.30 6.37 19.43
CA ALA A 140 3.42 7.72 18.88
C ALA A 140 4.51 7.85 17.79
N SER A 141 5.31 6.82 17.54
CA SER A 141 6.42 6.83 16.56
C SER A 141 6.06 6.17 15.23
N VAL A 142 5.04 5.32 15.20
CA VAL A 142 4.47 4.71 13.98
C VAL A 142 3.39 5.58 13.33
N GLY A 143 2.83 5.13 12.21
CA GLY A 143 1.67 5.74 11.56
C GLY A 143 2.03 6.47 10.27
N VAL A 144 1.67 7.75 10.19
CA VAL A 144 1.96 8.61 9.03
C VAL A 144 2.44 9.99 9.51
N SER A 145 3.54 10.45 8.92
CA SER A 145 4.05 11.81 9.00
C SER A 145 3.64 12.60 7.76
N ILE A 146 2.86 13.67 7.96
CA ILE A 146 2.49 14.63 6.91
C ILE A 146 3.29 15.90 7.16
N LEU A 147 4.01 16.36 6.15
CA LEU A 147 4.90 17.51 6.26
C LEU A 147 4.91 18.34 4.98
N GLU A 148 4.97 19.66 5.13
CA GLU A 148 5.28 20.55 4.01
C GLU A 148 6.79 20.62 3.79
N ILE A 149 7.20 20.54 2.51
CA ILE A 149 8.56 20.82 2.07
C ILE A 149 8.57 21.98 1.06
N GLU A 150 9.66 22.74 1.09
CA GLU A 150 9.91 23.83 0.15
C GLU A 150 11.31 23.75 -0.44
N LYS A 151 11.44 24.17 -1.69
CA LYS A 151 12.73 24.26 -2.37
C LYS A 151 13.40 25.60 -2.06
N LYS A 152 14.58 25.56 -1.43
CA LYS A 152 15.47 26.70 -1.15
C LYS A 152 16.76 26.55 -1.96
N GLY A 153 16.92 27.39 -2.98
CA GLY A 153 18.00 27.19 -3.95
C GLY A 153 17.80 25.88 -4.70
N ASP A 154 18.77 24.98 -4.60
CA ASP A 154 18.69 23.64 -5.19
C ASP A 154 18.17 22.56 -4.23
N ASP A 155 18.11 22.86 -2.93
CA ASP A 155 17.76 21.90 -1.88
C ASP A 155 16.27 21.96 -1.49
N TRP A 156 15.73 20.83 -1.05
CA TRP A 156 14.43 20.76 -0.40
C TRP A 156 14.61 20.74 1.11
N THR A 157 13.78 21.50 1.82
CA THR A 157 13.80 21.59 3.29
C THR A 157 12.40 21.49 3.85
N VAL A 158 12.29 20.96 5.07
CA VAL A 158 11.03 20.89 5.82
C VAL A 158 10.60 22.27 6.30
N VAL A 159 9.33 22.59 6.14
CA VAL A 159 8.72 23.83 6.64
C VAL A 159 8.14 23.56 8.02
N LEU A 160 8.87 23.96 9.07
CA LEU A 160 8.39 23.86 10.45
C LEU A 160 7.11 24.67 10.65
N ASP A 161 6.23 24.16 11.53
CA ASP A 161 4.95 24.78 11.89
C ASP A 161 4.02 25.04 10.68
N SER A 162 4.25 24.38 9.55
CA SER A 162 3.30 24.47 8.44
C SER A 162 1.93 23.99 8.93
N LYS A 163 0.88 24.68 8.47
CA LYS A 163 -0.51 24.31 8.74
C LYS A 163 -0.90 22.92 8.22
N TYR A 164 -0.05 22.30 7.39
CA TYR A 164 -0.22 20.96 6.88
C TYR A 164 0.50 19.89 7.72
N ASN A 165 1.45 20.29 8.58
CA ASN A 165 2.23 19.33 9.36
C ASN A 165 1.33 18.59 10.35
N ARG A 166 1.44 17.27 10.38
CA ARG A 166 0.60 16.40 11.20
C ARG A 166 1.23 15.02 11.39
N ARG A 167 1.14 14.51 12.62
CA ARG A 167 1.30 13.09 12.92
C ARG A 167 -0.05 12.40 13.01
N ILE A 168 -0.14 11.22 12.41
CA ILE A 168 -1.20 10.23 12.59
C ILE A 168 -0.48 8.99 13.13
N ASP A 169 -1.01 8.38 14.18
CA ASP A 169 -0.31 7.37 14.97
C ASP A 169 -1.27 6.26 15.46
N ALA A 170 -0.77 5.34 16.29
CA ALA A 170 -1.53 4.20 16.78
C ALA A 170 -2.74 4.56 17.68
N ASN A 171 -2.90 5.84 18.08
CA ASN A 171 -3.99 6.29 18.94
C ASN A 171 -4.92 7.33 18.26
N THR A 172 -4.55 7.78 17.06
CA THR A 172 -5.32 8.77 16.30
C THR A 172 -6.72 8.28 16.00
N LYS A 173 -7.75 9.04 16.38
CA LYS A 173 -9.15 8.70 16.07
C LYS A 173 -9.38 8.55 14.56
N MET A 174 -10.04 7.47 14.15
CA MET A 174 -10.35 7.16 12.76
C MET A 174 -11.83 6.85 12.53
N GLN A 175 -12.32 7.19 11.35
CA GLN A 175 -13.59 6.70 10.84
C GLN A 175 -13.41 5.33 10.21
N VAL A 176 -14.51 4.59 10.12
CA VAL A 176 -14.59 3.37 9.32
C VAL A 176 -15.70 3.56 8.30
N SER A 177 -15.43 3.19 7.05
CA SER A 177 -16.41 3.22 5.97
C SER A 177 -16.32 1.97 5.09
N GLY A 178 -17.28 1.81 4.19
CA GLY A 178 -17.45 0.62 3.36
C GLY A 178 -18.31 -0.47 3.99
N VAL A 179 -18.35 -1.62 3.33
CA VAL A 179 -19.35 -2.68 3.58
C VAL A 179 -19.23 -3.31 4.97
N ALA A 180 -18.03 -3.44 5.54
CA ALA A 180 -17.83 -4.06 6.86
C ALA A 180 -17.82 -3.05 8.02
N LYS A 181 -18.23 -1.80 7.76
CA LYS A 181 -18.21 -0.71 8.77
C LYS A 181 -18.86 -1.11 10.09
N LYS A 182 -20.06 -1.70 10.03
CA LYS A 182 -20.84 -2.01 11.23
C LYS A 182 -20.16 -3.08 12.07
N GLU A 183 -19.58 -4.09 11.43
CA GLU A 183 -18.92 -5.23 12.04
C GLU A 183 -17.57 -4.84 12.64
N VAL A 184 -16.84 -3.93 12.00
CA VAL A 184 -15.57 -3.38 12.52
C VAL A 184 -15.81 -2.44 13.70
N LEU A 185 -16.82 -1.56 13.62
CA LEU A 185 -17.15 -0.66 14.72
C LEU A 185 -17.81 -1.38 15.90
N LYS A 186 -18.64 -2.39 15.62
CA LYS A 186 -19.56 -2.99 16.59
C LYS A 186 -20.42 -1.92 17.26
N ASN A 187 -20.16 -1.64 18.54
CA ASN A 187 -20.86 -0.64 19.33
C ASN A 187 -20.11 0.71 19.40
N GLU A 188 -18.89 0.77 18.86
CA GLU A 188 -18.06 1.97 18.90
C GLU A 188 -18.47 2.98 17.81
N LYS A 189 -18.17 4.26 18.06
CA LYS A 189 -18.40 5.33 17.07
C LYS A 189 -17.21 5.56 16.13
N PHE A 190 -16.02 5.13 16.54
CA PHE A 190 -14.76 5.31 15.84
C PHE A 190 -13.79 4.21 16.30
N VAL A 191 -12.71 4.03 15.54
CA VAL A 191 -11.57 3.19 15.94
C VAL A 191 -10.36 4.08 16.22
N HIS A 192 -9.33 3.52 16.87
CA HIS A 192 -8.12 4.25 17.21
C HIS A 192 -6.93 3.70 16.44
N GLY A 193 -6.34 4.55 15.63
CA GLY A 193 -5.01 4.39 15.08
C GLY A 193 -4.88 3.59 13.79
N THR A 194 -3.68 3.73 13.27
CA THR A 194 -3.07 2.95 12.19
C THR A 194 -1.59 2.80 12.53
N PHE A 195 -1.03 1.64 12.27
CA PHE A 195 0.36 1.25 12.51
C PHE A 195 0.68 0.06 11.61
N ALA A 196 1.93 -0.40 11.59
CA ALA A 196 2.43 -1.32 10.56
C ALA A 196 2.14 -0.76 9.17
N ASN A 197 2.33 0.56 9.03
CA ASN A 197 2.05 1.29 7.80
C ASN A 197 3.18 1.05 6.81
N CYS A 198 3.04 0.09 5.90
CA CYS A 198 4.08 -0.32 4.97
C CYS A 198 4.23 0.69 3.83
N ALA A 199 3.66 0.40 2.66
CA ALA A 199 3.74 1.26 1.49
C ALA A 199 2.48 2.12 1.30
N ASN A 200 2.29 2.65 0.10
CA ASN A 200 1.32 3.71 -0.13
C ASN A 200 0.55 3.60 -1.44
N GLY A 201 -0.43 4.49 -1.56
CA GLY A 201 -1.08 4.85 -2.82
C GLY A 201 -1.39 6.36 -2.87
N GLN A 202 -1.77 6.84 -4.06
CA GLN A 202 -2.21 8.21 -4.25
C GLN A 202 -3.45 8.25 -5.11
N THR A 203 -4.53 8.81 -4.56
CA THR A 203 -5.78 8.90 -5.32
C THR A 203 -5.72 10.08 -6.30
N PRO A 204 -6.43 9.99 -7.44
CA PRO A 204 -6.54 11.08 -8.41
C PRO A 204 -7.39 12.26 -7.89
N TRP A 205 -8.04 12.12 -6.72
CA TRP A 205 -8.76 13.17 -6.01
C TRP A 205 -7.97 13.80 -4.86
N GLY A 206 -6.67 13.51 -4.76
CA GLY A 206 -5.75 14.24 -3.89
C GLY A 206 -5.72 13.76 -2.45
N THR A 207 -6.09 12.49 -2.20
CA THR A 207 -5.91 11.84 -0.90
C THR A 207 -4.74 10.86 -0.94
N TYR A 208 -4.14 10.66 0.22
CA TYR A 208 -3.10 9.69 0.48
C TYR A 208 -3.72 8.37 0.93
N ILE A 209 -3.15 7.25 0.46
CA ILE A 209 -3.48 5.92 0.93
C ILE A 209 -2.28 5.37 1.69
N THR A 210 -2.51 4.91 2.91
CA THR A 210 -1.57 4.11 3.70
C THR A 210 -2.15 2.72 3.95
N CYS A 211 -1.28 1.74 4.12
CA CYS A 211 -1.62 0.32 4.09
C CYS A 211 -1.14 -0.35 5.38
N GLU A 212 -2.05 -0.98 6.13
CA GLU A 212 -1.71 -1.73 7.34
C GLU A 212 -1.31 -3.16 6.96
N GLU A 213 -0.05 -3.52 7.24
CA GLU A 213 0.59 -4.73 6.74
C GLU A 213 0.80 -5.75 7.88
N ASN A 214 1.95 -5.78 8.54
CA ASN A 214 2.23 -6.66 9.69
C ASN A 214 1.59 -6.20 11.02
N PHE A 215 0.28 -5.92 11.00
CA PHE A 215 -0.46 -5.42 12.17
C PHE A 215 -0.61 -6.46 13.29
N ASP A 216 -0.54 -7.76 12.98
CA ASP A 216 -0.65 -8.87 13.92
C ASP A 216 0.52 -8.93 14.90
N ASP A 217 1.71 -8.47 14.50
CA ASP A 217 2.93 -8.47 15.34
C ASP A 217 2.80 -7.59 16.59
N PHE A 218 1.84 -6.67 16.61
CA PHE A 218 1.57 -5.74 17.70
C PHE A 218 0.58 -6.28 18.74
N PHE A 219 -0.07 -7.41 18.47
CA PHE A 219 -1.07 -8.01 19.37
C PHE A 219 -0.51 -9.23 20.10
N GLY A 220 -0.81 -9.33 21.38
CA GLY A 220 -0.45 -10.46 22.23
C GLY A 220 -1.64 -10.87 23.09
N SER A 221 -1.42 -11.78 24.04
CA SER A 221 -2.46 -12.23 24.97
C SER A 221 -1.87 -12.36 26.38
N SER A 222 -2.58 -11.81 27.37
CA SER A 222 -2.29 -12.09 28.78
C SER A 222 -2.72 -13.49 29.22
N ASP A 223 -3.57 -14.17 28.44
CA ASP A 223 -3.95 -15.56 28.63
C ASP A 223 -3.16 -16.47 27.68
N GLU A 224 -2.22 -17.24 28.23
CA GLU A 224 -1.44 -18.24 27.49
C GLU A 224 -2.30 -19.42 26.98
N ASN A 225 -3.50 -19.60 27.50
CA ASN A 225 -4.42 -20.67 27.12
C ASN A 225 -5.49 -20.21 26.11
N LEU A 226 -5.48 -18.93 25.70
CA LEU A 226 -6.44 -18.41 24.73
C LEU A 226 -6.43 -19.25 23.44
N GLU A 227 -7.61 -19.75 23.05
CA GLU A 227 -7.79 -20.49 21.81
C GLU A 227 -8.12 -19.54 20.66
N PHE A 228 -7.27 -19.54 19.63
CA PHE A 228 -7.54 -18.77 18.42
C PHE A 228 -8.48 -19.52 17.48
N ASN A 229 -9.49 -18.80 17.01
CA ASN A 229 -10.33 -19.24 15.91
C ASN A 229 -9.54 -19.29 14.59
N ASP A 230 -10.12 -19.90 13.57
CA ASP A 230 -9.46 -20.09 12.26
C ASP A 230 -9.10 -18.77 11.58
N SER A 231 -9.87 -17.71 11.83
CA SER A 231 -9.56 -16.37 11.33
C SER A 231 -8.27 -15.85 11.95
N LEU A 232 -8.17 -15.75 13.27
CA LEU A 232 -6.95 -15.24 13.92
C LEU A 232 -5.71 -16.06 13.53
N LYS A 233 -5.83 -17.40 13.46
CA LYS A 233 -4.75 -18.27 12.99
C LYS A 233 -4.33 -17.96 11.54
N ARG A 234 -5.29 -17.72 10.66
CA ARG A 234 -5.02 -17.41 9.23
C ARG A 234 -4.36 -16.04 9.03
N TYR A 235 -4.52 -15.13 9.99
CA TYR A 235 -3.92 -13.80 9.95
C TYR A 235 -2.63 -13.69 10.78
N GLY A 236 -2.06 -14.81 11.24
CA GLY A 236 -0.74 -14.81 11.87
C GLY A 236 -0.71 -14.45 13.36
N PHE A 237 -1.87 -14.19 13.99
CA PHE A 237 -1.90 -13.80 15.41
C PHE A 237 -1.30 -14.86 16.32
N ASN A 238 -0.48 -14.39 17.27
CA ASN A 238 0.21 -15.18 18.27
C ASN A 238 -0.12 -14.68 19.69
N LYS A 239 0.15 -15.52 20.69
CA LYS A 239 -0.03 -15.14 22.11
C LYS A 239 1.07 -14.21 22.61
N THR A 240 2.25 -14.32 22.02
CA THR A 240 3.39 -13.44 22.26
C THR A 240 3.53 -12.50 21.08
N SER A 241 3.39 -11.19 21.33
CA SER A 241 3.63 -10.15 20.34
C SER A 241 5.13 -9.87 20.20
N LEU A 242 5.51 -9.16 19.13
CA LEU A 242 6.88 -8.70 18.93
C LEU A 242 7.23 -7.52 19.84
N TYR A 243 6.26 -6.63 20.09
CA TYR A 243 6.48 -5.33 20.76
C TYR A 243 5.99 -5.26 22.21
N GLY A 244 5.22 -6.24 22.68
CA GLY A 244 4.76 -6.29 24.06
C GLY A 244 3.72 -5.23 24.47
N TRP A 245 3.04 -4.61 23.50
CA TRP A 245 2.05 -3.55 23.76
C TRP A 245 0.91 -4.00 24.67
N GLU A 246 0.49 -5.26 24.55
CA GLU A 246 -0.58 -5.88 25.35
C GLU A 246 -0.32 -5.82 26.86
N LYS A 247 0.95 -5.68 27.27
CA LYS A 247 1.35 -5.63 28.69
C LYS A 247 0.95 -4.31 29.36
N PHE A 248 0.82 -3.23 28.57
CA PHE A 248 0.60 -1.88 29.07
C PHE A 248 -0.60 -1.16 28.44
N ASP A 249 -1.14 -1.69 27.34
CA ASP A 249 -2.37 -1.26 26.70
C ASP A 249 -3.27 -2.46 26.40
N GLU A 250 -4.35 -2.59 27.18
CA GLU A 250 -5.30 -3.71 27.09
C GLU A 250 -5.97 -3.83 25.73
N ARG A 251 -5.97 -2.76 24.92
CA ARG A 251 -6.49 -2.78 23.56
C ARG A 251 -5.77 -3.82 22.67
N PHE A 252 -4.48 -4.04 22.93
CA PHE A 252 -3.65 -4.99 22.20
C PHE A 252 -3.62 -6.39 22.84
N ASP A 253 -4.29 -6.56 23.99
CA ASP A 253 -4.45 -7.84 24.67
C ASP A 253 -5.67 -8.59 24.13
N LEU A 254 -5.42 -9.62 23.32
CA LEU A 254 -6.45 -10.44 22.69
C LEU A 254 -7.32 -11.21 23.69
N ALA A 255 -6.84 -11.46 24.91
CA ALA A 255 -7.67 -12.07 25.97
C ALA A 255 -8.78 -11.14 26.45
N LYS A 256 -8.58 -9.83 26.31
CA LYS A 256 -9.52 -8.78 26.75
C LYS A 256 -10.30 -8.18 25.60
N ASN A 257 -9.62 -7.94 24.47
CA ASN A 257 -10.15 -7.18 23.33
C ASN A 257 -9.90 -7.90 22.00
N ILE A 258 -10.32 -9.17 21.89
CA ILE A 258 -10.14 -9.99 20.69
C ILE A 258 -10.68 -9.35 19.40
N ASP A 259 -11.69 -8.49 19.52
CA ASP A 259 -12.30 -7.80 18.39
C ASP A 259 -11.47 -6.64 17.84
N GLU A 260 -10.52 -6.13 18.63
CA GLU A 260 -9.63 -5.06 18.21
C GLU A 260 -8.76 -5.50 17.02
N ALA A 261 -8.35 -6.76 16.97
CA ALA A 261 -7.65 -7.37 15.85
C ALA A 261 -8.35 -7.14 14.50
N ASN A 262 -9.69 -7.15 14.48
CA ASN A 262 -10.49 -6.96 13.26
C ASN A 262 -10.58 -5.49 12.82
N ARG A 263 -10.09 -4.54 13.63
CA ARG A 263 -10.05 -3.10 13.31
C ARG A 263 -8.78 -2.69 12.60
N PHE A 264 -7.85 -3.62 12.36
CA PHE A 264 -6.59 -3.41 11.62
C PHE A 264 -6.45 -4.35 10.43
N GLY A 265 -5.49 -4.06 9.55
CA GLY A 265 -5.29 -4.76 8.28
C GLY A 265 -6.10 -4.16 7.15
N TRP A 266 -6.34 -2.84 7.19
CA TRP A 266 -7.14 -2.14 6.21
C TRP A 266 -6.32 -1.09 5.46
N ILE A 267 -6.75 -0.81 4.23
CA ILE A 267 -6.40 0.44 3.56
C ILE A 267 -7.00 1.63 4.32
N VAL A 268 -6.19 2.64 4.60
CA VAL A 268 -6.60 3.88 5.27
C VAL A 268 -6.41 5.08 4.34
N GLU A 269 -7.48 5.84 4.13
CA GLU A 269 -7.46 7.06 3.32
C GLU A 269 -7.32 8.32 4.19
N ILE A 270 -6.39 9.19 3.80
CA ILE A 270 -6.01 10.41 4.52
C ILE A 270 -6.09 11.61 3.56
N ASN A 271 -6.67 12.72 4.02
CA ASN A 271 -6.58 13.99 3.31
C ASN A 271 -5.34 14.76 3.80
N PRO A 272 -4.25 14.86 3.01
CA PRO A 272 -3.03 15.53 3.45
C PRO A 272 -3.17 17.06 3.52
N PHE A 273 -4.23 17.64 2.92
CA PHE A 273 -4.44 19.09 2.88
C PHE A 273 -5.25 19.62 4.07
N ASP A 274 -5.83 18.76 4.89
CA ASP A 274 -6.66 19.14 6.04
C ASP A 274 -6.24 18.40 7.31
N VAL A 275 -5.49 19.07 8.17
CA VAL A 275 -5.02 18.50 9.45
C VAL A 275 -6.15 18.16 10.42
N LYS A 276 -7.36 18.68 10.20
CA LYS A 276 -8.55 18.37 11.02
C LYS A 276 -9.35 17.18 10.46
N SER A 277 -9.06 16.72 9.25
CA SER A 277 -9.79 15.59 8.65
C SER A 277 -9.54 14.32 9.47
N THR A 278 -10.57 13.53 9.69
CA THR A 278 -10.41 12.21 10.33
C THR A 278 -10.07 11.17 9.26
N PRO A 279 -8.95 10.43 9.37
CA PRO A 279 -8.63 9.32 8.46
C PRO A 279 -9.74 8.26 8.41
N VAL A 280 -9.86 7.54 7.29
CA VAL A 280 -10.95 6.58 7.07
C VAL A 280 -10.41 5.21 6.69
N LYS A 281 -10.71 4.18 7.48
CA LYS A 281 -10.46 2.78 7.09
C LYS A 281 -11.48 2.35 6.04
N ARG A 282 -11.02 1.89 4.87
CA ARG A 282 -11.83 1.57 3.68
C ARG A 282 -12.09 0.08 3.56
N THR A 283 -13.13 -0.40 4.25
CA THR A 283 -13.35 -1.84 4.45
C THR A 283 -13.72 -2.62 3.18
N SER A 284 -14.20 -1.94 2.14
CA SER A 284 -14.58 -2.59 0.87
C SER A 284 -13.37 -3.06 0.04
N LEU A 285 -12.16 -2.65 0.42
CA LEU A 285 -10.92 -3.11 -0.19
C LEU A 285 -10.39 -4.42 0.42
N GLY A 286 -11.07 -4.95 1.45
CA GLY A 286 -10.72 -6.21 2.11
C GLY A 286 -9.69 -6.05 3.22
N ARG A 287 -9.65 -7.04 4.12
CA ARG A 287 -8.72 -7.09 5.25
C ARG A 287 -7.63 -8.14 5.05
N PHE A 288 -6.38 -7.72 5.04
CA PHE A 288 -5.17 -8.55 4.90
C PHE A 288 -3.93 -7.70 5.19
N LYS A 289 -2.72 -8.25 5.00
CA LYS A 289 -1.46 -7.51 5.23
C LYS A 289 -1.14 -6.71 3.98
N HIS A 290 -1.72 -5.51 3.87
CA HIS A 290 -1.64 -4.69 2.66
C HIS A 290 -0.25 -4.08 2.53
N GLU A 291 0.46 -4.37 1.44
CA GLU A 291 1.70 -3.65 1.11
C GLU A 291 1.40 -2.24 0.63
N ASN A 292 0.91 -2.12 -0.61
CA ASN A 292 0.63 -0.86 -1.29
C ASN A 292 -0.74 -0.89 -1.98
N ALA A 293 -1.16 0.25 -2.53
CA ALA A 293 -2.41 0.38 -3.27
C ALA A 293 -2.21 1.13 -4.59
N GLU A 294 -2.07 0.40 -5.69
CA GLU A 294 -1.93 1.00 -7.02
C GLU A 294 -3.28 1.37 -7.62
N ILE A 295 -3.51 2.67 -7.79
CA ILE A 295 -4.80 3.22 -8.21
C ILE A 295 -4.76 3.62 -9.68
N ILE A 296 -5.71 3.09 -10.45
CA ILE A 296 -5.90 3.38 -11.87
C ILE A 296 -7.27 4.01 -12.08
N VAL A 297 -7.33 5.05 -12.90
CA VAL A 297 -8.59 5.59 -13.44
C VAL A 297 -8.65 5.32 -14.93
N GLU A 298 -9.67 4.58 -15.35
CA GLU A 298 -9.90 4.37 -16.77
C GLU A 298 -10.48 5.61 -17.46
N LYS A 299 -10.42 5.62 -18.80
CA LYS A 299 -10.95 6.72 -19.62
C LYS A 299 -12.43 7.01 -19.34
N ASP A 300 -13.20 6.01 -18.93
CA ASP A 300 -14.62 6.14 -18.62
C ASP A 300 -14.91 6.56 -17.16
N GLY A 301 -13.85 6.79 -16.37
CA GLY A 301 -13.91 7.20 -14.96
C GLY A 301 -13.95 6.05 -13.96
N SER A 302 -14.00 4.78 -14.38
CA SER A 302 -13.93 3.66 -13.44
C SER A 302 -12.61 3.64 -12.67
N VAL A 303 -12.67 3.33 -11.38
CA VAL A 303 -11.49 3.30 -10.50
C VAL A 303 -11.16 1.86 -10.15
N ILE A 304 -9.90 1.49 -10.34
CA ILE A 304 -9.36 0.18 -10.02
C ILE A 304 -8.26 0.37 -8.99
N VAL A 305 -8.20 -0.54 -8.01
CA VAL A 305 -7.11 -0.59 -7.02
C VAL A 305 -6.53 -2.00 -7.03
N TYR A 306 -5.25 -2.14 -7.33
CA TYR A 306 -4.52 -3.40 -7.16
C TYR A 306 -3.78 -3.38 -5.81
N MET A 307 -3.81 -4.51 -5.10
CA MET A 307 -3.24 -4.64 -3.75
C MET A 307 -2.57 -6.01 -3.59
N GLY A 308 -1.38 -6.02 -2.98
CA GLY A 308 -0.66 -7.23 -2.57
C GLY A 308 -0.94 -7.57 -1.11
N ASP A 309 -0.94 -8.86 -0.77
CA ASP A 309 -0.93 -9.37 0.60
C ASP A 309 0.45 -9.99 0.86
N ASP A 310 1.29 -9.27 1.60
CA ASP A 310 2.67 -9.69 1.81
C ASP A 310 2.78 -10.73 2.92
N GLU A 311 2.44 -11.97 2.56
CA GLU A 311 2.82 -13.14 3.32
C GLU A 311 3.04 -14.32 2.38
N MET A 312 3.87 -15.27 2.81
CA MET A 312 4.15 -16.45 1.99
C MET A 312 2.87 -17.22 1.70
N ASN A 313 2.59 -17.46 0.42
CA ASN A 313 1.43 -18.20 -0.07
C ASN A 313 0.08 -17.46 0.05
N GLU A 314 0.09 -16.15 0.31
CA GLU A 314 -1.11 -15.32 0.19
C GLU A 314 -1.24 -14.74 -1.24
N PHE A 315 -2.07 -13.73 -1.45
CA PHE A 315 -2.68 -13.47 -2.77
C PHE A 315 -2.51 -12.03 -3.28
N ILE A 316 -2.81 -11.85 -4.57
CA ILE A 316 -2.95 -10.53 -5.19
C ILE A 316 -4.43 -10.23 -5.37
N TYR A 317 -4.83 -9.01 -5.06
CA TYR A 317 -6.21 -8.54 -5.08
C TYR A 317 -6.40 -7.37 -6.05
N LYS A 318 -7.66 -7.21 -6.48
CA LYS A 318 -8.13 -6.13 -7.33
C LYS A 318 -9.48 -5.65 -6.82
N PHE A 319 -9.65 -4.37 -6.56
CA PHE A 319 -10.93 -3.73 -6.31
C PHE A 319 -11.38 -2.95 -7.55
N VAL A 320 -12.65 -3.05 -7.91
CA VAL A 320 -13.28 -2.25 -8.97
C VAL A 320 -14.42 -1.44 -8.37
N SER A 321 -14.31 -0.11 -8.44
CA SER A 321 -15.32 0.79 -7.91
C SER A 321 -16.63 0.68 -8.69
N LYS A 322 -17.75 0.76 -7.97
CA LYS A 322 -19.08 0.94 -8.57
C LYS A 322 -19.26 2.38 -9.09
N HIS A 323 -18.66 3.34 -8.40
CA HIS A 323 -18.75 4.76 -8.72
C HIS A 323 -17.57 5.22 -9.56
N LYS A 324 -17.84 6.17 -10.47
CA LYS A 324 -16.84 6.72 -11.37
C LYS A 324 -16.20 7.97 -10.78
N TYR A 325 -14.90 8.10 -10.94
CA TYR A 325 -14.21 9.35 -10.67
C TYR A 325 -14.49 10.36 -11.78
N LYS A 326 -14.86 11.56 -11.36
CA LYS A 326 -14.86 12.77 -12.17
C LYS A 326 -14.27 13.89 -11.33
N LYS A 327 -13.31 14.64 -11.88
CA LYS A 327 -12.66 15.76 -11.18
C LYS A 327 -13.70 16.73 -10.63
N GLY A 328 -13.62 17.04 -9.34
CA GLY A 328 -14.53 17.94 -8.62
C GLY A 328 -15.89 17.34 -8.22
N ALA A 329 -16.16 16.07 -8.55
CA ALA A 329 -17.33 15.35 -8.05
C ALA A 329 -17.06 14.74 -6.67
N ASP A 330 -18.13 14.31 -6.00
CA ASP A 330 -18.05 13.58 -4.74
C ASP A 330 -17.33 12.24 -4.93
N THR A 331 -16.28 12.00 -4.15
CA THR A 331 -15.48 10.76 -4.17
C THR A 331 -15.70 9.87 -2.95
N SER A 332 -16.56 10.30 -2.01
CA SER A 332 -16.74 9.65 -0.71
C SER A 332 -17.11 8.16 -0.80
N LYS A 333 -17.81 7.77 -1.87
CA LYS A 333 -18.28 6.40 -2.11
C LYS A 333 -17.39 5.55 -3.00
N ILE A 334 -16.37 6.12 -3.66
CA ILE A 334 -15.60 5.42 -4.68
C ILE A 334 -14.88 4.19 -4.10
N LEU A 335 -14.30 4.32 -2.90
CA LEU A 335 -13.62 3.23 -2.20
C LEU A 335 -14.54 2.48 -1.22
N ASP A 336 -15.80 2.88 -1.08
CA ASP A 336 -16.76 2.25 -0.18
C ASP A 336 -17.72 1.29 -0.90
N GLU A 337 -17.97 1.49 -2.19
CA GLU A 337 -18.88 0.65 -2.98
C GLU A 337 -18.19 0.15 -4.25
N GLY A 338 -18.09 -1.16 -4.38
CA GLY A 338 -17.46 -1.84 -5.52
C GLY A 338 -17.40 -3.34 -5.28
N THR A 339 -16.65 -4.04 -6.13
CA THR A 339 -16.40 -5.47 -5.99
C THR A 339 -14.91 -5.70 -5.78
N LEU A 340 -14.58 -6.49 -4.75
CA LEU A 340 -13.25 -7.02 -4.51
C LEU A 340 -13.08 -8.35 -5.24
N TYR A 341 -11.92 -8.54 -5.85
CA TYR A 341 -11.52 -9.74 -6.58
C TYR A 341 -10.17 -10.23 -6.09
N VAL A 342 -9.92 -11.51 -6.28
CA VAL A 342 -8.60 -12.14 -6.07
C VAL A 342 -8.08 -12.78 -7.35
N GLY A 343 -6.76 -12.77 -7.55
CA GLY A 343 -6.11 -13.27 -8.75
C GLY A 343 -5.91 -14.78 -8.76
N GLN A 344 -6.21 -15.39 -9.91
CA GLN A 344 -5.79 -16.74 -10.27
C GLN A 344 -4.86 -16.66 -11.48
N PHE A 345 -3.64 -17.19 -11.36
CA PHE A 345 -2.57 -17.11 -12.37
C PHE A 345 -2.32 -18.50 -12.96
N ASN A 346 -2.96 -18.78 -14.09
CA ASN A 346 -2.94 -20.07 -14.76
C ASN A 346 -1.82 -20.13 -15.81
N GLY A 347 -1.16 -21.28 -15.92
CA GLY A 347 -0.10 -21.51 -16.89
C GLY A 347 0.64 -22.81 -16.64
N LYS A 348 1.80 -22.97 -17.25
CA LYS A 348 2.71 -24.08 -16.98
C LYS A 348 3.99 -23.56 -16.32
N VAL A 349 4.48 -24.28 -15.32
CA VAL A 349 5.76 -23.98 -14.68
C VAL A 349 6.86 -23.97 -15.75
N GLY A 350 7.65 -22.90 -15.79
CA GLY A 350 8.76 -22.74 -16.74
C GLY A 350 8.41 -22.03 -18.06
N ASP A 351 7.13 -21.80 -18.36
CA ASP A 351 6.75 -21.01 -19.54
C ASP A 351 6.97 -19.50 -19.32
N PHE A 352 7.02 -19.07 -18.04
CA PHE A 352 7.12 -17.67 -17.61
C PHE A 352 6.08 -16.76 -18.27
N LYS A 353 4.90 -17.31 -18.56
CA LYS A 353 3.73 -16.61 -19.07
C LYS A 353 2.48 -17.47 -18.93
N GLY A 354 1.34 -16.82 -18.98
CA GLY A 354 0.06 -17.52 -18.95
C GLY A 354 -1.15 -16.61 -19.07
N GLN A 355 -2.30 -17.16 -18.70
CA GLN A 355 -3.56 -16.44 -18.58
C GLN A 355 -3.93 -16.37 -17.11
N GLY A 356 -4.66 -15.34 -16.71
CA GLY A 356 -5.19 -15.24 -15.38
C GLY A 356 -6.62 -14.75 -15.38
N LYS A 357 -7.24 -14.92 -14.23
CA LYS A 357 -8.62 -14.51 -13.98
C LYS A 357 -8.74 -13.84 -12.61
N TRP A 358 -9.49 -12.76 -12.56
CA TRP A 358 -9.96 -12.13 -11.33
C TRP A 358 -11.27 -12.81 -10.90
N ILE A 359 -11.29 -13.35 -9.68
CA ILE A 359 -12.45 -14.05 -9.12
C ILE A 359 -13.09 -13.16 -8.07
N ALA A 360 -14.36 -12.82 -8.26
CA ALA A 360 -15.10 -11.94 -7.36
C ALA A 360 -15.29 -12.59 -5.97
N LEU A 361 -15.00 -11.81 -4.93
CA LEU A 361 -15.22 -12.16 -3.52
C LEU A 361 -16.57 -11.59 -3.06
N GLU A 362 -17.65 -12.19 -3.52
CA GLU A 362 -19.02 -11.77 -3.23
C GLU A 362 -19.80 -12.85 -2.48
N TYR A 363 -20.45 -12.47 -1.38
CA TYR A 363 -21.33 -13.34 -0.62
C TYR A 363 -22.44 -13.91 -1.50
N GLY A 364 -22.68 -15.22 -1.40
CA GLY A 364 -23.61 -15.98 -2.23
C GLY A 364 -23.08 -16.39 -3.61
N LYS A 365 -21.81 -16.08 -3.93
CA LYS A 365 -21.15 -16.50 -5.17
C LYS A 365 -19.88 -17.30 -4.87
N ASN A 366 -19.46 -18.14 -5.81
CA ASN A 366 -18.19 -18.88 -5.76
C ASN A 366 -17.99 -19.70 -4.46
N GLY A 367 -19.09 -20.16 -3.83
CA GLY A 367 -19.05 -20.88 -2.56
C GLY A 367 -18.87 -20.00 -1.31
N LEU A 368 -18.90 -18.68 -1.44
CA LEU A 368 -18.82 -17.74 -0.32
C LEU A 368 -20.19 -17.56 0.34
N ASP A 369 -20.68 -18.60 1.00
CA ASP A 369 -21.98 -18.63 1.64
C ASP A 369 -21.92 -19.27 3.05
N GLU A 370 -23.09 -19.46 3.67
CA GLU A 370 -23.20 -20.00 5.04
C GLU A 370 -22.58 -21.40 5.19
N LYS A 371 -22.55 -22.21 4.12
CA LYS A 371 -21.97 -23.56 4.17
C LYS A 371 -20.48 -23.53 4.39
N ASN A 372 -19.81 -22.46 3.95
CA ASN A 372 -18.38 -22.23 4.14
C ASN A 372 -18.10 -21.13 5.19
N GLY A 373 -19.06 -20.87 6.09
CA GLY A 373 -18.84 -20.05 7.28
C GLY A 373 -19.03 -18.54 7.10
N PHE A 374 -19.48 -18.06 5.92
CA PHE A 374 -19.80 -16.64 5.71
C PHE A 374 -21.29 -16.39 5.88
N LYS A 375 -21.67 -15.33 6.58
CA LYS A 375 -23.07 -14.92 6.78
C LYS A 375 -23.42 -13.62 6.07
N SER A 376 -22.41 -12.91 5.58
CA SER A 376 -22.58 -11.61 4.93
C SER A 376 -21.35 -11.22 4.13
N GLN A 377 -21.49 -10.21 3.27
CA GLN A 377 -20.35 -9.59 2.58
C GLN A 377 -19.34 -8.98 3.56
N ALA A 378 -19.78 -8.45 4.70
CA ALA A 378 -18.88 -7.91 5.72
C ALA A 378 -17.95 -9.01 6.27
N GLN A 379 -18.47 -10.22 6.50
CA GLN A 379 -17.64 -11.34 6.94
C GLN A 379 -16.68 -11.82 5.86
N VAL A 380 -17.07 -11.78 4.58
CA VAL A 380 -16.17 -12.05 3.45
C VAL A 380 -14.99 -11.06 3.46
N LEU A 381 -15.25 -9.76 3.68
CA LEU A 381 -14.20 -8.73 3.68
C LEU A 381 -13.32 -8.77 4.93
N ILE A 382 -13.87 -9.06 6.11
CA ILE A 382 -13.07 -9.23 7.35
C ILE A 382 -12.18 -10.48 7.26
N ASN A 383 -12.65 -11.52 6.59
CA ASN A 383 -11.95 -12.80 6.42
C ASN A 383 -11.53 -13.01 4.96
N THR A 384 -11.03 -11.95 4.32
CA THR A 384 -10.71 -11.93 2.88
C THR A 384 -9.77 -13.06 2.49
N ARG A 385 -8.75 -13.35 3.30
CA ARG A 385 -7.82 -14.47 3.10
C ARG A 385 -8.54 -15.84 3.02
N LEU A 386 -9.46 -16.11 3.95
CA LEU A 386 -10.25 -17.35 3.96
C LEU A 386 -11.14 -17.44 2.72
N ALA A 387 -11.81 -16.34 2.35
CA ALA A 387 -12.65 -16.28 1.17
C ALA A 387 -11.85 -16.53 -0.12
N ALA A 388 -10.68 -15.91 -0.24
CA ALA A 388 -9.78 -16.07 -1.38
C ALA A 388 -9.29 -17.51 -1.55
N SER A 389 -8.99 -18.21 -0.44
CA SER A 389 -8.64 -19.64 -0.49
C SER A 389 -9.80 -20.49 -1.02
N ILE A 390 -11.03 -20.24 -0.56
CA ILE A 390 -12.22 -21.02 -0.96
C ILE A 390 -12.49 -20.89 -2.46
N VAL A 391 -12.31 -19.69 -3.03
CA VAL A 391 -12.52 -19.47 -4.46
C VAL A 391 -11.36 -19.92 -5.35
N GLY A 392 -10.27 -20.45 -4.77
CA GLY A 392 -9.14 -21.00 -5.52
C GLY A 392 -8.18 -19.95 -6.07
N ALA A 393 -7.90 -18.89 -5.30
CA ALA A 393 -6.82 -17.95 -5.58
C ALA A 393 -5.46 -18.65 -5.72
N THR A 394 -4.53 -18.07 -6.48
CA THR A 394 -3.17 -18.63 -6.62
C THR A 394 -2.27 -18.15 -5.47
N PRO A 395 -1.68 -19.06 -4.68
CA PRO A 395 -0.70 -18.69 -3.64
C PRO A 395 0.59 -18.10 -4.22
N MET A 396 0.94 -16.90 -3.80
CA MET A 396 2.04 -16.09 -4.35
C MET A 396 3.28 -16.07 -3.45
N ASP A 397 4.43 -15.75 -4.04
CA ASP A 397 5.67 -15.50 -3.31
C ASP A 397 5.72 -14.07 -2.79
N ARG A 398 5.00 -13.78 -1.68
CA ARG A 398 5.09 -12.50 -0.96
C ARG A 398 4.93 -11.29 -1.87
N CYS A 399 3.68 -11.01 -2.24
CA CYS A 399 3.40 -9.88 -3.11
C CYS A 399 3.55 -8.58 -2.32
N GLU A 400 4.62 -7.85 -2.61
CA GLU A 400 4.89 -6.52 -2.08
C GLU A 400 4.30 -5.47 -3.07
N TRP A 401 5.10 -4.50 -3.49
CA TRP A 401 4.64 -3.34 -4.26
C TRP A 401 4.08 -3.70 -5.64
N ILE A 402 2.94 -3.06 -5.95
CA ILE A 402 2.32 -3.06 -7.27
C ILE A 402 2.45 -1.68 -7.91
N ALA A 403 2.76 -1.63 -9.21
CA ALA A 403 2.80 -0.39 -9.98
C ALA A 403 2.19 -0.58 -11.36
N SER A 404 1.54 0.46 -11.90
CA SER A 404 1.01 0.46 -13.26
C SER A 404 1.73 1.46 -14.16
N HIS A 405 1.77 1.15 -15.45
CA HIS A 405 2.35 2.06 -16.42
C HIS A 405 1.42 3.26 -16.69
N LYS A 406 1.78 4.45 -16.19
CA LYS A 406 0.89 5.63 -16.21
C LYS A 406 0.71 6.33 -17.57
N GLN A 407 1.49 5.98 -18.60
CA GLN A 407 1.33 6.60 -19.93
C GLN A 407 0.09 6.05 -20.65
N SER A 408 -0.61 6.94 -21.37
CA SER A 408 -1.86 6.60 -22.07
C SER A 408 -1.69 5.44 -23.05
N GLY A 409 -2.35 4.32 -22.77
CA GLY A 409 -2.48 3.18 -23.70
C GLY A 409 -1.79 1.89 -23.26
N SER A 410 -0.74 1.95 -22.43
CA SER A 410 -0.25 0.76 -21.73
C SER A 410 -1.20 0.42 -20.58
N LYS A 411 -1.51 -0.86 -20.41
CA LYS A 411 -2.34 -1.41 -19.32
C LYS A 411 -1.52 -2.38 -18.47
N GLU A 412 -0.20 -2.27 -18.56
CA GLU A 412 0.72 -3.14 -17.83
C GLU A 412 0.70 -2.78 -16.36
N VAL A 413 0.66 -3.83 -15.55
CA VAL A 413 0.78 -3.77 -14.10
C VAL A 413 1.88 -4.73 -13.68
N PHE A 414 2.71 -4.31 -12.74
CA PHE A 414 3.87 -5.03 -12.25
C PHE A 414 3.71 -5.24 -10.75
N ALA A 415 4.08 -6.42 -10.26
CA ALA A 415 4.16 -6.70 -8.82
C ALA A 415 5.52 -7.32 -8.49
N THR A 416 6.13 -6.89 -7.40
CA THR A 416 7.26 -7.62 -6.81
C THR A 416 6.75 -8.84 -6.04
N LEU A 417 7.38 -9.98 -6.29
CA LEU A 417 7.19 -11.22 -5.53
C LEU A 417 8.51 -11.50 -4.82
N THR A 418 8.63 -11.03 -3.58
CA THR A 418 9.94 -10.73 -2.97
C THR A 418 10.76 -11.97 -2.66
N ASN A 419 10.12 -13.05 -2.20
CA ASN A 419 10.71 -14.36 -1.92
C ASN A 419 9.67 -15.29 -1.30
N ASN A 420 9.98 -16.59 -1.27
CA ASN A 420 9.26 -17.58 -0.48
C ASN A 420 10.17 -18.78 -0.22
N LYS A 421 11.01 -18.66 0.82
CA LYS A 421 11.93 -19.74 1.22
C LYS A 421 11.20 -21.02 1.64
N ASN A 422 9.89 -20.93 1.94
CA ASN A 422 9.05 -22.03 2.36
C ASN A 422 8.26 -22.68 1.20
N ARG A 423 8.38 -22.19 -0.05
CA ARG A 423 7.67 -22.77 -1.19
C ARG A 423 8.12 -24.23 -1.41
N GLN A 424 7.19 -25.15 -1.18
CA GLN A 424 7.39 -26.57 -1.43
C GLN A 424 7.08 -26.94 -2.87
N GLU A 425 5.97 -26.42 -3.42
CA GLU A 425 5.51 -26.73 -4.77
C GLU A 425 5.52 -25.48 -5.65
N PRO A 426 6.12 -25.56 -6.86
CA PRO A 426 6.07 -24.47 -7.82
C PRO A 426 4.67 -24.34 -8.41
N ASN A 427 4.31 -23.12 -8.77
CA ASN A 427 3.19 -22.86 -9.68
C ASN A 427 3.68 -21.97 -10.82
N ALA A 428 2.84 -21.72 -11.83
CA ALA A 428 3.28 -21.06 -13.05
C ALA A 428 3.89 -19.66 -12.81
N ALA A 429 3.29 -18.86 -11.92
CA ALA A 429 3.78 -17.53 -11.54
C ALA A 429 4.87 -17.55 -10.46
N ASN A 430 5.10 -18.71 -9.83
CA ASN A 430 6.07 -18.91 -8.75
C ASN A 430 6.90 -20.17 -9.03
N PRO A 431 7.86 -20.10 -9.96
CA PRO A 431 8.41 -21.29 -10.63
C PRO A 431 9.52 -21.99 -9.85
N ARG A 432 9.95 -21.46 -8.70
CA ARG A 432 11.09 -21.97 -7.93
C ARG A 432 10.64 -22.40 -6.54
N THR A 433 10.99 -23.61 -6.13
CA THR A 433 10.91 -24.02 -4.72
C THR A 433 12.00 -23.32 -3.92
N LYS A 434 11.78 -23.10 -2.62
CA LYS A 434 12.73 -22.43 -1.71
C LYS A 434 13.28 -21.12 -2.29
N ASN A 435 12.40 -20.29 -2.84
CA ASN A 435 12.77 -19.07 -3.53
C ASN A 435 13.35 -18.04 -2.54
N VAL A 436 14.65 -17.75 -2.63
CA VAL A 436 15.34 -16.78 -1.77
C VAL A 436 15.64 -15.44 -2.45
N TYR A 437 15.27 -15.29 -3.72
CA TYR A 437 15.66 -14.13 -4.53
C TYR A 437 14.49 -13.26 -4.99
N GLY A 438 13.33 -13.87 -5.23
CA GLY A 438 12.17 -13.14 -5.75
C GLY A 438 12.17 -12.93 -7.27
N GLN A 439 11.06 -12.40 -7.78
CA GLN A 439 10.81 -12.11 -9.18
C GLN A 439 9.85 -10.92 -9.33
N ILE A 440 9.72 -10.38 -10.54
CA ILE A 440 8.69 -9.38 -10.87
C ILE A 440 7.68 -10.04 -11.79
N LEU A 441 6.42 -10.02 -11.40
CA LEU A 441 5.30 -10.49 -12.20
C LEU A 441 4.70 -9.32 -12.95
N LYS A 442 4.43 -9.48 -14.24
CA LYS A 442 3.69 -8.50 -15.04
C LYS A 442 2.36 -9.09 -15.48
N TRP A 443 1.28 -8.32 -15.44
CA TRP A 443 0.04 -8.68 -16.12
C TRP A 443 -0.55 -7.52 -16.92
N MET A 444 -1.40 -7.88 -17.87
CA MET A 444 -2.09 -6.95 -18.75
C MET A 444 -3.52 -7.45 -19.02
N PRO A 445 -4.56 -6.65 -18.75
CA PRO A 445 -5.91 -6.99 -19.13
C PRO A 445 -6.09 -6.88 -20.65
N LYS A 446 -7.06 -7.62 -21.20
CA LYS A 446 -7.33 -7.62 -22.64
C LYS A 446 -7.80 -6.25 -23.15
N ASN A 447 -8.87 -5.72 -22.56
CA ASN A 447 -9.49 -4.47 -23.03
C ASN A 447 -9.54 -3.40 -21.95
N SER A 448 -9.81 -3.76 -20.70
CA SER A 448 -9.92 -2.79 -19.61
C SER A 448 -9.47 -3.42 -18.29
N HIS A 449 -8.97 -2.60 -17.35
CA HIS A 449 -8.63 -3.06 -16.01
C HIS A 449 -9.84 -3.59 -15.25
N LYS A 450 -11.08 -3.35 -15.72
CA LYS A 450 -12.28 -3.98 -15.16
C LYS A 450 -12.43 -5.44 -15.56
N ASP A 451 -11.86 -5.84 -16.70
CA ASP A 451 -12.00 -7.19 -17.24
C ASP A 451 -11.52 -8.24 -16.23
N ASP A 452 -12.22 -9.37 -16.20
CA ASP A 452 -11.85 -10.48 -15.32
C ASP A 452 -10.63 -11.23 -15.86
N ASP A 453 -10.48 -11.32 -17.18
CA ASP A 453 -9.39 -12.06 -17.81
C ASP A 453 -8.19 -11.17 -18.14
N PHE A 454 -6.98 -11.72 -17.96
CA PHE A 454 -5.72 -11.06 -18.28
C PHE A 454 -4.67 -12.07 -18.77
N THR A 455 -3.60 -11.56 -19.37
CA THR A 455 -2.38 -12.32 -19.60
C THR A 455 -1.31 -11.88 -18.62
N TRP A 456 -0.42 -12.78 -18.23
CA TRP A 456 0.71 -12.48 -17.37
C TRP A 456 2.01 -13.08 -17.93
N GLU A 457 3.13 -12.48 -17.55
CA GLU A 457 4.50 -12.96 -17.81
C GLU A 457 5.45 -12.64 -16.64
#